data_AF-A0A6L2L9Y7-F1
#
_entry.id   AF-A0A6L2L9Y7-F1
#
_cell.length_a   1.000
_cell.length_b   1.000
_cell.length_c   1.000
_cell.angle_alpha   90.00
_cell.angle_beta   90.00
_cell.angle_gamma   90.00
#
_symmetry.space_group_name_H-M   'P 1'
#
loop_
_entity.id
_entity.type
_entity.pdbx_description
1 polymer ?
#
loop_
_entity_poly.entity_id
_entity_poly.type
_entity_poly.pdbx_seq_one_letter_code
_entity_poly.pdbx_strand_id
1 'polypeptide(L)'
;MVNCPRREYKQSLSVPFNLEIQAGWAKGLAEGHSKEDVMTALLRLENFDAYSIRRMYVEYDKLFEKQYTFIEKISRGFRHSVAELL
;
A
#
# COMPACT_ATOMS: atom_id res chain seq x y z
N MET A 1 -2.36 -14.23 21.86
CA MET A 1 -3.42 -13.31 21.37
C MET A 1 -3.79 -13.74 19.95
N VAL A 2 -5.05 -14.08 19.68
CA VAL A 2 -5.49 -14.36 18.31
C VAL A 2 -5.59 -13.01 17.59
N ASN A 3 -4.74 -12.79 16.58
CA ASN A 3 -4.82 -11.57 15.77
C ASN A 3 -6.15 -11.56 15.00
N CYS A 4 -6.91 -10.46 15.12
CA CYS A 4 -8.13 -10.27 14.34
C CYS A 4 -7.77 -10.28 12.83
N PRO A 5 -8.32 -11.18 12.00
CA PRO A 5 -7.92 -11.32 10.60
C PRO A 5 -8.05 -10.03 9.78
N ARG A 6 -9.06 -9.20 10.07
CA ARG A 6 -9.24 -7.89 9.44
C ARG A 6 -8.13 -6.90 9.83
N ARG A 7 -7.65 -6.97 11.08
CA ARG A 7 -6.60 -6.10 11.59
C ARG A 7 -5.27 -6.41 10.92
N GLU A 8 -4.95 -7.70 10.78
CA GLU A 8 -3.72 -8.14 10.09
C GLU A 8 -3.68 -7.65 8.63
N TYR A 9 -4.77 -7.84 7.89
CA TYR A 9 -4.87 -7.35 6.51
C TYR A 9 -4.74 -5.82 6.41
N LYS A 10 -5.41 -5.07 7.30
CA LYS A 10 -5.25 -3.61 7.35
C LYS A 10 -3.83 -3.17 7.71
N GLN A 11 -3.16 -3.90 8.60
CA GLN A 11 -1.78 -3.60 8.98
C GLN A 11 -0.82 -3.84 7.82
N SER A 12 -0.97 -4.91 7.06
CA SER A 12 -0.10 -5.13 5.89
C SER A 12 -0.28 -4.09 4.80
N LEU A 13 -1.49 -3.53 4.65
CA LEU A 13 -1.73 -2.43 3.71
C LEU A 13 -1.00 -1.15 4.10
N SER A 14 -0.66 -0.94 5.38
CA SER A 14 -0.09 0.33 5.84
C SER A 14 1.22 0.69 5.16
N VAL A 15 2.06 -0.28 4.82
CA VAL A 15 3.37 -0.06 4.19
C VAL A 15 3.21 0.53 2.78
N PRO A 16 2.55 -0.16 1.82
CA PRO A 16 2.38 0.41 0.47
C PRO A 16 1.56 1.71 0.49
N PHE A 17 0.55 1.85 1.37
CA PHE A 17 -0.21 3.10 1.47
C PHE A 17 0.65 4.30 1.92
N ASN A 18 1.50 4.10 2.93
CA ASN A 18 2.37 5.18 3.39
C ASN A 18 3.38 5.59 2.31
N LEU A 19 3.89 4.63 1.54
CA LEU A 19 4.77 4.91 0.40
C LEU A 19 4.03 5.69 -0.70
N GLU A 20 2.79 5.34 -1.02
CA GLU A 20 1.98 6.09 -1.99
C GLU A 20 1.73 7.52 -1.53
N ILE A 21 1.43 7.73 -0.25
CA ILE A 21 1.29 9.06 0.34
C ILE A 21 2.59 9.85 0.14
N GLN A 22 3.76 9.29 0.51
CA GLN A 22 5.04 9.98 0.31
C GLN A 22 5.30 10.36 -1.15
N ALA A 23 5.00 9.45 -2.09
CA ALA A 23 5.14 9.71 -3.52
C ALA A 23 4.22 10.85 -4.00
N GLY A 24 2.96 10.84 -3.54
CA GLY A 24 1.99 11.91 -3.83
C GLY A 24 2.43 13.27 -3.28
N TRP A 25 2.95 13.31 -2.06
CA TRP A 25 3.50 14.53 -1.46
C TRP A 25 4.70 15.06 -2.23
N ALA A 26 5.65 14.20 -2.61
CA ALA A 26 6.81 14.60 -3.41
C ALA A 26 6.40 15.15 -4.79
N LYS A 27 5.40 14.54 -5.42
CA LYS A 27 4.86 15.02 -6.70
C LYS A 27 4.19 16.39 -6.56
N GLY A 28 3.34 16.57 -5.55
CA GLY A 28 2.69 17.86 -5.29
C GLY A 28 3.70 18.95 -4.94
N LEU A 29 4.75 18.62 -4.18
CA LEU A 29 5.83 19.56 -3.86
C LEU A 29 6.61 19.99 -5.11
N ALA A 30 6.71 19.14 -6.13
CA ALA A 30 7.40 19.47 -7.37
C ALA A 30 6.61 20.42 -8.28
N GLU A 31 5.30 20.62 -8.04
CA GLU A 31 4.49 21.53 -8.84
C GLU A 31 4.90 22.98 -8.60
N GLY A 32 5.45 23.64 -9.63
CA GLY A 32 5.86 25.04 -9.56
C GLY A 32 7.19 25.29 -8.85
N HIS A 33 7.92 24.25 -8.44
CA HIS A 33 9.22 24.35 -7.78
C HIS A 33 10.37 23.80 -8.64
N SER A 34 11.58 24.34 -8.44
CA SER A 34 12.78 23.79 -9.07
C SER A 34 13.13 22.43 -8.45
N LYS A 35 13.84 21.58 -9.20
CA LYS A 35 14.26 20.26 -8.70
C LYS A 35 15.17 20.41 -7.48
N GLU A 36 16.03 21.42 -7.47
CA GLU A 36 16.97 21.70 -6.40
C GLU A 36 16.27 22.09 -5.09
N ASP A 37 15.22 22.91 -5.18
CA ASP A 37 14.40 23.30 -4.03
C ASP A 37 13.64 22.09 -3.46
N VAL A 38 13.05 21.28 -4.34
CA VAL A 38 12.32 20.07 -3.97
C VAL A 38 13.26 19.08 -3.28
N MET A 39 14.44 18.82 -3.84
CA MET A 39 15.41 17.90 -3.24
C MET A 39 15.90 18.42 -1.88
N THR A 40 16.15 19.73 -1.76
CA THR A 40 16.55 20.34 -0.49
C THR A 40 15.46 20.21 0.59
N ALA A 41 14.19 20.37 0.22
CA ALA A 41 13.06 20.19 1.12
C ALA A 41 12.87 18.72 1.51
N LEU A 42 12.98 17.80 0.56
CA LEU A 42 12.82 16.36 0.79
C LEU A 42 13.96 15.77 1.66
N LEU A 43 15.20 16.26 1.51
CA LEU A 43 16.34 15.83 2.33
C LEU A 43 16.20 16.23 3.81
N ARG A 44 15.34 17.21 4.14
CA ARG A 44 15.05 17.62 5.51
C ARG A 44 13.96 16.78 6.18
N LEU A 45 13.22 15.97 5.41
CA LEU A 45 12.16 15.12 5.93
C LEU A 45 12.75 13.81 6.45
N GLU A 46 12.62 13.60 7.75
CA GLU A 46 12.99 12.32 8.37
C GLU A 46 12.13 11.19 7.78
N ASN A 47 12.76 10.07 7.41
CA ASN A 47 12.10 8.89 6.83
C ASN A 47 11.44 9.10 5.46
N PHE A 48 11.80 10.15 4.71
CA PHE A 48 11.38 10.29 3.33
C PHE A 48 12.13 9.28 2.44
N ASP A 49 11.36 8.56 1.62
CA ASP A 49 11.90 7.62 0.64
C ASP A 49 11.80 8.21 -0.78
N ALA A 50 12.94 8.56 -1.35
CA ALA A 50 13.05 9.06 -2.72
C ALA A 50 12.61 8.03 -3.78
N TYR A 51 12.54 6.75 -3.42
CA TYR A 51 12.07 5.65 -4.26
C TYR A 51 10.71 5.12 -3.82
N SER A 52 9.97 5.88 -3.00
CA SER A 52 8.66 5.52 -2.45
C SER A 52 7.71 4.94 -3.49
N ILE A 53 7.58 5.56 -4.67
CA ILE A 53 6.68 5.05 -5.72
C ILE A 53 7.09 3.67 -6.25
N ARG A 54 8.38 3.41 -6.43
CA ARG A 54 8.87 2.11 -6.91
C ARG A 54 8.71 1.04 -5.84
N ARG A 55 9.01 1.40 -4.59
CA ARG A 55 8.83 0.49 -3.44
C ARG A 55 7.36 0.23 -3.15
N MET A 56 6.47 1.19 -3.39
CA MET A 56 5.03 1.01 -3.22
C MET A 56 4.55 -0.19 -4.03
N TYR A 57 4.87 -0.25 -5.33
CA TYR A 57 4.49 -1.38 -6.17
C TYR A 57 5.04 -2.72 -5.66
N VAL A 58 6.32 -2.76 -5.27
CA VAL A 58 6.93 -3.98 -4.71
C VAL A 58 6.25 -4.43 -3.42
N GLU A 59 5.96 -3.51 -2.50
CA GLU A 59 5.28 -3.83 -1.24
C GLU A 59 3.80 -4.17 -1.45
N TYR A 60 3.18 -3.61 -2.47
CA TYR A 60 1.81 -3.95 -2.87
C TYR A 60 1.75 -5.37 -3.46
N ASP A 61 2.69 -5.74 -4.33
CA ASP A 61 2.74 -7.08 -4.93
C ASP A 61 2.93 -8.17 -3.86
N LYS A 62 3.72 -7.92 -2.83
CA LYS A 62 3.89 -8.82 -1.67
C LYS A 62 2.59 -9.13 -0.94
N LEU A 63 1.56 -8.27 -1.04
CA LEU A 63 0.24 -8.57 -0.46
C LEU A 63 -0.41 -9.77 -1.13
N PHE A 64 -0.08 -10.08 -2.39
CA PHE A 64 -0.65 -11.22 -3.10
C PHE A 64 0.11 -12.52 -2.84
N GLU A 65 1.34 -12.46 -2.34
CA GLU A 65 2.13 -13.63 -1.93
C GLU A 65 1.61 -14.24 -0.62
N LYS A 66 0.90 -13.45 0.20
CA LYS A 66 0.40 -13.87 1.50
C LYS A 66 -1.08 -14.26 1.45
N GLN A 67 -1.41 -15.39 2.08
CA GLN A 67 -2.80 -15.74 2.35
C GLN A 67 -3.33 -14.97 3.56
N TYR A 68 -4.40 -14.20 3.36
CA TYR A 68 -5.10 -13.51 4.42
C TYR A 68 -6.45 -14.19 4.67
N THR A 69 -6.66 -14.72 5.87
CA THR A 69 -7.94 -15.32 6.28
C THR A 69 -9.12 -14.35 6.09
N PHE A 70 -8.90 -13.04 6.26
CA PHE A 70 -9.92 -12.02 5.96
C PHE A 70 -10.33 -12.04 4.48
N ILE A 71 -9.36 -12.06 3.55
CA ILE A 71 -9.62 -12.08 2.11
C ILE A 71 -10.24 -13.42 1.68
N GLU A 72 -9.81 -14.53 2.27
CA GLU A 72 -10.45 -15.83 2.03
C GLU A 72 -11.92 -15.83 2.45
N LYS A 73 -12.23 -15.27 3.62
CA LYS A 73 -13.61 -15.18 4.11
C LYS A 73 -14.48 -14.34 3.18
N ILE A 74 -13.97 -13.20 2.72
CA ILE A 74 -14.68 -12.32 1.78
C ILE A 74 -14.86 -13.00 0.43
N SER A 75 -13.80 -13.58 -0.14
CA SER A 75 -13.87 -14.24 -1.45
C SER A 75 -14.84 -15.42 -1.46
N ARG A 76 -14.94 -16.20 -0.38
CA ARG A 76 -15.98 -17.25 -0.23
C ARG A 76 -17.39 -16.70 -0.33
N GLY A 77 -17.65 -15.48 0.16
CA GLY A 77 -18.96 -14.83 0.06
C GLY A 77 -19.33 -14.39 -1.36
N PHE A 78 -18.35 -14.25 -2.26
CA PHE A 78 -18.56 -13.88 -3.66
C PHE A 78 -18.49 -15.07 -4.63
N ARG A 79 -18.10 -16.27 -4.16
CA ARG A 79 -18.16 -17.47 -4.99
C ARG A 79 -19.62 -17.91 -5.07
N HIS A 80 -20.15 -17.98 -6.29
CA HIS A 80 -21.42 -18.66 -6.55
C HIS A 80 -21.39 -20.07 -5.95
N SER A 81 -22.51 -20.50 -5.39
CA SER A 81 -22.61 -21.89 -4.99
C SER A 81 -22.50 -22.77 -6.24
N VAL A 82 -21.89 -23.94 -6.16
CA VAL A 82 -21.81 -24.85 -7.31
C VAL A 82 -23.21 -25.20 -7.84
N ALA A 83 -24.24 -25.14 -6.98
CA ALA A 83 -25.63 -25.33 -7.36
C ALA A 83 -26.24 -24.18 -8.20
N GLU A 84 -25.59 -23.01 -8.28
CA GLU A 84 -26.00 -21.90 -9.16
C GLU A 84 -25.33 -21.97 -10.55
N LEU A 85 -24.38 -22.90 -10.73
CA LEU A 85 -23.65 -23.11 -12.00
C LEU A 85 -24.18 -24.33 -12.80
N LEU A 86 -25.13 -25.08 -12.24
CA LEU A 86 -25.79 -26.25 -12.85
C LEU A 86 -27.25 -25.92 -13.14
#